data_AF-A0AAV2J883-F1
#
_entry.id   AF-A0AAV2J883-F1
#
_cell.length_a   1.000
_cell.length_b   1.000
_cell.length_c   1.000
_cell.angle_alpha   90.00
_cell.angle_beta   90.00
_cell.angle_gamma   90.00
#
_symmetry.space_group_name_H-M   'P 1'
#
loop_
_entity.id
_entity.type
_entity.pdbx_description
1 polymer ?
#
loop_
_entity_poly.entity_id
_entity_poly.type
_entity_poly.pdbx_seq_one_letter_code
_entity_poly.pdbx_strand_id
1 'polypeptide(L)'
;MPKPSHKRGELDPTPASQTGLEEKGAGSADGTSEILKELKLFRTETAGNFGVLRKEVSDIKLNFEELKTRVNDAEQRIADNEERNMDLTKVLFHLIRKQKYLEEKCEDLEGRSRRNNLRIYSVPEKTEGSNMIVFIEKLIREQLSIREEIYIERAHRVGGTGVSVGRAAADFTRSIIVCFRSFKEKQRVLHAAWSLKDIRINDQRIYFDEDYTTEVFKERAKYRSARKQLQERKIKSRILYPAKLMLFLQDGKTKIFENPREAAEGLKDFGVTMEVPRKEPGWDSALRAAGWQSPRSRSKRAPAGEITASVESLRLSLDSYENDKTDDD
;
A
#
# COMPACT_ATOMS: atom_id res chain seq x y z
N MET A 1 -19.69 -34.49 40.96
CA MET A 1 -18.80 -35.67 41.03
C MET A 1 -17.49 -35.29 41.71
N PRO A 2 -16.89 -36.18 42.53
CA PRO A 2 -16.18 -35.80 43.75
C PRO A 2 -14.64 -35.84 43.64
N LYS A 3 -13.98 -35.18 44.59
CA LYS A 3 -12.54 -35.25 44.89
C LYS A 3 -12.16 -36.65 45.42
N PRO A 4 -10.97 -37.21 45.11
CA PRO A 4 -10.44 -38.35 45.85
C PRO A 4 -9.59 -37.88 47.03
N SER A 5 -10.07 -38.21 48.23
CA SER A 5 -9.35 -38.26 49.49
C SER A 5 -8.59 -39.58 49.60
N HIS A 6 -7.26 -39.58 49.73
CA HIS A 6 -6.53 -40.75 50.20
C HIS A 6 -6.11 -40.56 51.65
N LYS A 7 -6.76 -41.38 52.49
CA LYS A 7 -6.51 -41.56 53.92
C LYS A 7 -5.10 -42.13 54.12
N ARG A 8 -4.33 -41.48 54.97
CA ARG A 8 -3.10 -42.00 55.59
C ARG A 8 -3.52 -43.05 56.62
N GLY A 9 -3.11 -44.30 56.44
CA GLY A 9 -3.24 -45.34 57.46
C GLY A 9 -2.10 -45.22 58.45
N GLU A 10 -2.43 -44.96 59.71
CA GLU A 10 -1.59 -45.25 60.87
C GLU A 10 -1.38 -46.77 60.98
N LEU A 11 -0.15 -47.18 61.19
CA LEU A 11 0.19 -48.49 61.74
C LEU A 11 1.13 -48.22 62.92
N ASP A 12 0.56 -48.32 64.12
CA ASP A 12 1.30 -48.37 65.38
C ASP A 12 2.04 -49.71 65.52
N PRO A 13 3.14 -49.74 66.30
CA PRO A 13 4.07 -50.86 66.36
C PRO A 13 3.59 -51.92 67.36
N THR A 14 3.74 -53.20 67.02
CA THR A 14 3.60 -54.30 68.00
C THR A 14 4.95 -55.01 68.17
N PRO A 15 5.38 -55.31 69.41
CA PRO A 15 6.73 -55.76 69.71
C PRO A 15 6.87 -57.28 69.70
N ALA A 16 8.02 -57.75 69.24
CA ALA A 16 8.58 -59.08 69.48
C ALA A 16 10.08 -58.96 69.20
N SER A 17 11.02 -59.58 69.89
CA SER A 17 11.05 -60.40 71.09
C SER A 17 12.56 -60.56 71.33
N GLN A 18 13.04 -60.35 72.56
CA GLN A 18 14.43 -60.61 72.90
C GLN A 18 14.70 -62.12 72.81
N THR A 19 15.59 -62.51 71.91
CA THR A 19 16.31 -63.79 71.99
C THR A 19 17.80 -63.47 71.93
N GLY A 20 18.43 -63.52 73.10
CA GLY A 20 19.88 -63.53 73.22
C GLY A 20 20.44 -64.83 72.66
N LEU A 21 21.42 -64.71 71.78
CA LEU A 21 22.42 -65.72 71.50
C LEU A 21 23.76 -64.99 71.51
N GLU A 22 24.48 -65.15 72.62
CA GLU A 22 25.90 -64.87 72.69
C GLU A 22 26.63 -65.92 71.84
N GLU A 23 27.29 -65.49 70.76
CA GLU A 23 28.44 -66.21 70.21
C GLU A 23 29.64 -65.27 70.21
N LYS A 24 30.62 -65.62 71.05
CA LYS A 24 31.96 -65.04 71.04
C LYS A 24 32.72 -65.56 69.82
N GLY A 25 32.88 -64.69 68.82
CA GLY A 25 33.88 -64.82 67.76
C GLY A 25 34.82 -63.62 67.82
N ALA A 26 36.00 -63.80 68.42
CA ALA A 26 37.06 -62.82 68.43
C ALA A 26 37.70 -62.73 67.03
N GLY A 27 37.52 -61.59 66.35
CA GLY A 27 38.17 -61.29 65.07
C GLY A 27 37.58 -60.05 64.39
N SER A 28 38.26 -58.90 64.51
CA SER A 28 38.00 -57.58 63.88
C SER A 28 36.96 -56.64 64.56
N ALA A 29 37.19 -56.29 65.83
CA ALA A 29 36.52 -55.16 66.48
C ALA A 29 36.98 -53.79 65.92
N ASP A 30 38.12 -53.75 65.24
CA ASP A 30 38.71 -52.51 64.72
C ASP A 30 37.98 -52.04 63.44
N GLY A 31 37.78 -52.95 62.48
CA GLY A 31 37.10 -52.65 61.22
C GLY A 31 35.61 -52.32 61.38
N THR A 32 34.92 -52.90 62.35
CA THR A 32 33.51 -52.55 62.64
C THR A 32 33.37 -51.16 63.28
N SER A 33 34.35 -50.74 64.09
CA SER A 33 34.39 -49.40 64.67
C SER A 33 34.71 -48.32 63.63
N GLU A 34 35.58 -48.63 62.67
CA GLU A 34 35.93 -47.76 61.53
C GLU A 34 34.75 -47.58 60.58
N ILE A 35 34.05 -48.67 60.24
CA ILE A 35 32.82 -48.61 59.43
C ILE A 35 31.76 -47.71 60.11
N LEU A 36 31.63 -47.77 61.44
CA LEU A 36 30.70 -46.90 62.17
C LEU A 36 31.11 -45.42 62.19
N LYS A 37 32.42 -45.12 62.18
CA LYS A 37 32.92 -43.74 62.05
C LYS A 37 32.65 -43.20 60.65
N GLU A 38 32.94 -43.99 59.61
CA GLU A 38 32.65 -43.64 58.21
C GLU A 38 31.15 -43.44 57.96
N LEU A 39 30.29 -44.30 58.53
CA LEU A 39 28.84 -44.13 58.44
C LEU A 39 28.33 -42.86 59.13
N LYS A 40 28.96 -42.46 60.25
CA LYS A 40 28.63 -41.20 60.93
C LYS A 40 29.08 -39.99 60.12
N LEU A 41 30.29 -40.04 59.55
CA LEU A 41 30.81 -39.01 58.66
C LEU A 41 29.94 -38.86 57.42
N PHE A 42 29.61 -39.96 56.74
CA PHE A 42 28.70 -39.99 55.61
C PHE A 42 27.32 -39.42 55.98
N ARG A 43 26.77 -39.75 57.16
CA ARG A 43 25.51 -39.19 57.64
C ARG A 43 25.59 -37.68 57.87
N THR A 44 26.69 -37.17 58.40
CA THR A 44 26.87 -35.73 58.60
C THR A 44 27.06 -34.98 57.29
N GLU A 45 27.83 -35.55 56.35
CA GLU A 45 28.06 -35.00 55.03
C GLU A 45 26.78 -34.98 54.19
N THR A 46 26.05 -36.10 54.16
CA THR A 46 24.74 -36.15 53.50
C THR A 46 23.74 -35.17 54.12
N ALA A 47 23.67 -35.05 55.45
CA ALA A 47 22.83 -34.05 56.10
C ALA A 47 23.21 -32.62 55.73
N GLY A 48 24.51 -32.31 55.61
CA GLY A 48 25.03 -31.03 55.12
C GLY A 48 24.61 -30.76 53.67
N ASN A 49 24.82 -31.73 52.79
CA ASN A 49 24.46 -31.65 51.37
C ASN A 49 22.94 -31.48 51.18
N PHE A 50 22.10 -32.21 51.94
CA PHE A 50 20.65 -32.02 51.94
C PHE A 50 20.23 -30.64 52.47
N GLY A 51 20.98 -30.08 53.42
CA GLY A 51 20.79 -28.71 53.90
C GLY A 51 21.05 -27.66 52.82
N VAL A 52 22.14 -27.81 52.06
CA VAL A 52 22.47 -26.95 50.92
C VAL A 52 21.42 -27.09 49.80
N LEU A 53 21.10 -28.32 49.42
CA LEU A 53 20.08 -28.61 48.40
C LEU A 53 18.71 -28.01 48.77
N ARG A 54 18.32 -28.07 50.05
CA ARG A 54 17.08 -27.46 50.53
C ARG A 54 17.09 -25.93 50.36
N LYS A 55 18.22 -25.28 50.61
CA LYS A 55 18.37 -23.83 50.42
C LYS A 55 18.27 -23.47 48.94
N GLU A 56 19.01 -24.17 48.07
CA GLU A 56 18.97 -23.95 46.62
C GLU A 56 17.56 -24.15 46.05
N VAL A 57 16.84 -25.21 46.47
CA VAL A 57 15.44 -25.43 46.07
C VAL A 57 14.52 -24.31 46.56
N SER A 58 14.77 -23.76 47.75
CA SER A 58 14.03 -22.61 48.26
C SER A 58 14.29 -21.36 47.44
N ASP A 59 15.55 -21.10 47.08
CA ASP A 59 15.95 -19.93 46.28
C ASP A 59 15.40 -20.03 44.84
N ILE A 60 15.44 -21.22 44.24
CA ILE A 60 14.80 -21.50 42.94
C ILE A 60 13.30 -21.21 43.02
N LYS A 61 12.63 -21.60 44.11
CA LYS A 61 11.19 -21.34 44.28
C LYS A 61 10.88 -19.85 44.35
N LEU A 62 11.69 -19.06 45.06
CA LEU A 62 11.53 -17.61 45.14
C LEU A 62 11.74 -16.96 43.76
N ASN A 63 12.82 -17.33 43.06
CA ASN A 63 13.10 -16.84 41.72
C ASN A 63 12.00 -17.24 40.72
N PHE A 64 11.40 -18.43 40.89
CA PHE A 64 10.31 -18.89 40.04
C PHE A 64 9.03 -18.06 40.25
N GLU A 65 8.68 -17.71 41.47
CA GLU A 65 7.53 -16.82 41.72
C GLU A 65 7.79 -15.40 41.19
N GLU A 66 9.01 -14.88 41.29
CA GLU A 66 9.38 -13.59 40.67
C GLU A 66 9.33 -13.65 39.14
N LEU A 67 9.82 -14.73 38.53
CA LEU A 67 9.71 -14.92 37.08
C LEU A 67 8.24 -14.99 36.65
N LYS A 68 7.40 -15.67 37.42
CA LYS A 68 5.97 -15.77 37.14
C LYS A 68 5.26 -14.42 37.19
N THR A 69 5.56 -13.56 38.17
CA THR A 69 5.00 -12.20 38.21
C THR A 69 5.45 -11.38 37.01
N ARG A 70 6.74 -11.41 36.67
CA ARG A 70 7.28 -10.71 35.50
C ARG A 70 6.68 -11.19 34.17
N VAL A 71 6.43 -12.49 34.04
CA VAL A 71 5.79 -13.08 32.85
C VAL A 71 4.34 -12.62 32.76
N ASN A 72 3.56 -12.65 33.85
CA ASN A 72 2.18 -12.16 33.84
C ASN A 72 2.10 -10.68 33.45
N ASP A 73 2.99 -9.84 34.00
CA ASP A 73 3.05 -8.41 33.66
C ASP A 73 3.40 -8.19 32.17
N ALA A 74 4.32 -8.99 31.63
CA ALA A 74 4.67 -8.95 30.22
C ALA A 74 3.49 -9.39 29.34
N GLU A 75 2.79 -10.47 29.70
CA GLU A 75 1.60 -10.95 29.00
C GLU A 75 0.48 -9.90 28.98
N GLN A 76 0.22 -9.24 30.10
CA GLN A 76 -0.79 -8.17 30.17
C GLN A 76 -0.39 -6.97 29.28
N ARG A 77 0.88 -6.54 29.34
CA ARG A 77 1.38 -5.47 28.47
C ARG A 77 1.28 -5.82 26.99
N ILE A 78 1.54 -7.08 26.63
CA ILE A 78 1.37 -7.57 25.25
C ILE A 78 -0.10 -7.54 24.87
N ALA A 79 -1.01 -8.02 25.71
CA ALA A 79 -2.44 -8.00 25.45
C ALA A 79 -2.97 -6.56 25.22
N ASP A 80 -2.60 -5.62 26.08
CA ASP A 80 -3.01 -4.21 25.92
C ASP A 80 -2.42 -3.59 24.65
N ASN A 81 -1.21 -3.99 24.26
CA ASN A 81 -0.58 -3.50 23.02
C ASN A 81 -1.25 -4.10 21.78
N GLU A 82 -1.61 -5.37 21.81
CA GLU A 82 -2.40 -6.00 20.75
C GLU A 82 -3.75 -5.30 20.56
N GLU A 83 -4.45 -4.97 21.64
CA GLU A 83 -5.72 -4.24 21.57
C GLU A 83 -5.54 -2.83 20.97
N ARG A 84 -4.56 -2.07 21.44
CA ARG A 84 -4.24 -0.75 20.86
C ARG A 84 -3.88 -0.85 19.38
N ASN A 85 -3.08 -1.84 18.98
CA ASN A 85 -2.75 -2.09 17.57
C ASN A 85 -3.99 -2.40 16.74
N MET A 86 -4.94 -3.18 17.28
CA MET A 86 -6.21 -3.46 16.60
C MET A 86 -7.04 -2.18 16.37
N ASP A 87 -7.09 -1.27 17.34
CA ASP A 87 -7.83 -0.02 17.20
C ASP A 87 -7.14 0.96 16.24
N LEU A 88 -5.81 1.08 16.31
CA LEU A 88 -5.02 1.84 15.33
C LEU A 88 -5.23 1.31 13.91
N THR A 89 -5.29 -0.01 13.73
CA THR A 89 -5.58 -0.65 12.44
C THR A 89 -6.94 -0.20 11.90
N LYS A 90 -7.99 -0.19 12.74
CA LYS A 90 -9.34 0.24 12.33
C LYS A 90 -9.35 1.70 11.90
N VAL A 91 -8.69 2.57 12.67
CA VAL A 91 -8.57 4.00 12.35
C VAL A 91 -7.82 4.20 11.03
N LEU A 92 -6.72 3.46 10.81
CA LEU A 92 -5.95 3.51 9.57
C LEU A 92 -6.82 3.13 8.36
N PHE A 93 -7.56 2.02 8.44
CA PHE A 93 -8.50 1.63 7.38
C PHE A 93 -9.58 2.69 7.12
N HIS A 94 -10.10 3.32 8.17
CA HIS A 94 -11.07 4.40 8.02
C HIS A 94 -10.47 5.62 7.30
N LEU A 95 -9.26 6.05 7.70
CA LEU A 95 -8.56 7.18 7.11
C LEU A 95 -8.21 6.95 5.64
N ILE A 96 -7.71 5.76 5.30
CA ILE A 96 -7.38 5.39 3.91
C ILE A 96 -8.61 5.44 3.01
N ARG A 97 -9.75 4.90 3.47
CA ARG A 97 -11.01 4.97 2.71
C ARG A 97 -11.46 6.41 2.53
N LYS A 98 -11.35 7.23 3.57
CA LYS A 98 -11.71 8.65 3.51
C LYS A 98 -10.78 9.43 2.58
N GLN A 99 -9.48 9.15 2.60
CA GLN A 99 -8.49 9.74 1.71
C GLN A 99 -8.84 9.41 0.25
N LYS A 100 -9.04 8.13 -0.08
CA LYS A 100 -9.44 7.73 -1.45
C LYS A 100 -10.72 8.43 -1.90
N TYR A 101 -11.72 8.50 -1.03
CA TYR A 101 -12.97 9.22 -1.33
C TYR A 101 -12.73 10.72 -1.59
N LEU A 102 -11.86 11.36 -0.81
CA LEU A 102 -11.52 12.77 -1.00
C LEU A 102 -10.73 12.99 -2.30
N GLU A 103 -9.77 12.12 -2.63
CA GLU A 103 -9.02 12.16 -3.89
C GLU A 103 -9.97 12.06 -5.09
N GLU A 104 -10.86 11.06 -5.09
CA GLU A 104 -11.90 10.90 -6.12
C GLU A 104 -12.83 12.13 -6.20
N LYS A 105 -13.16 12.73 -5.06
CA LYS A 105 -14.03 13.91 -5.02
C LYS A 105 -13.33 15.17 -5.54
N CYS A 106 -12.06 15.37 -5.19
CA CYS A 106 -11.25 16.47 -5.70
C CYS A 106 -11.10 16.36 -7.21
N GLU A 107 -10.82 15.16 -7.73
CA GLU A 107 -10.72 14.89 -9.16
C GLU A 107 -12.05 15.17 -9.91
N ASP A 108 -13.19 14.75 -9.36
CA ASP A 108 -14.53 15.09 -9.92
C ASP A 108 -14.79 16.60 -9.95
N LEU A 109 -14.46 17.31 -8.87
CA LEU A 109 -14.65 18.76 -8.79
C LEU A 109 -13.74 19.51 -9.78
N GLU A 110 -12.47 19.12 -9.85
CA GLU A 110 -11.51 19.71 -10.77
C GLU A 110 -11.90 19.44 -12.23
N GLY A 111 -12.26 18.19 -12.56
CA GLY A 111 -12.74 17.82 -13.89
C GLY A 111 -13.98 18.62 -14.31
N ARG A 112 -14.93 18.85 -13.40
CA ARG A 112 -16.10 19.70 -13.67
C ARG A 112 -15.71 21.16 -13.90
N SER A 113 -14.79 21.69 -13.09
CA SER A 113 -14.30 23.06 -13.24
C SER A 113 -13.57 23.29 -14.56
N ARG A 114 -12.87 22.27 -15.09
CA ARG A 114 -12.13 22.35 -16.36
C ARG A 114 -12.97 22.00 -17.59
N ARG A 115 -14.24 21.60 -17.44
CA ARG A 115 -15.08 21.11 -18.55
C ARG A 115 -15.25 22.11 -19.69
N ASN A 116 -15.31 23.40 -19.35
CA ASN A 116 -15.41 24.51 -20.30
C ASN A 116 -14.05 25.02 -20.80
N ASN A 117 -12.95 24.45 -20.30
CA ASN A 117 -11.60 24.85 -20.67
C ASN A 117 -11.13 24.09 -21.91
N LEU A 118 -10.44 24.80 -22.77
CA LEU A 118 -9.71 24.28 -23.93
C LEU A 118 -8.24 24.67 -23.76
N ARG A 119 -7.34 23.76 -24.16
CA ARG A 119 -5.91 24.01 -24.12
C ARG A 119 -5.34 24.07 -25.53
N ILE A 120 -4.56 25.12 -25.79
CA ILE A 120 -3.90 25.35 -27.07
C ILE A 120 -2.39 25.24 -26.86
N TYR A 121 -1.74 24.39 -27.65
CA TYR A 121 -0.31 24.13 -27.58
C TYR A 121 0.42 24.71 -28.79
N SER A 122 1.72 24.96 -28.61
CA SER A 122 2.64 25.35 -29.68
C SER A 122 2.36 26.72 -30.30
N VAL A 123 1.67 27.62 -29.59
CA VAL A 123 1.49 29.01 -30.02
C VAL A 123 2.77 29.80 -29.73
N PRO A 124 3.44 30.36 -30.76
CA PRO A 124 4.67 31.12 -30.56
C PRO A 124 4.48 32.26 -29.57
N GLU A 125 5.45 32.45 -28.67
CA GLU A 125 5.33 33.49 -27.64
C GLU A 125 5.28 34.89 -28.27
N LYS A 126 4.54 35.81 -27.63
CA LYS A 126 4.37 37.22 -28.02
C LYS A 126 3.54 37.46 -29.28
N THR A 127 3.00 36.40 -29.90
CA THR A 127 2.10 36.54 -31.06
C THR A 127 0.71 37.05 -30.68
N GLU A 128 0.36 37.01 -29.41
CA GLU A 128 -1.00 37.33 -28.94
C GLU A 128 -1.23 38.82 -28.72
N GLY A 129 -0.17 39.61 -28.71
CA GLY A 129 -0.23 41.04 -28.43
C GLY A 129 -0.69 41.33 -26.99
N SER A 130 -1.46 42.41 -26.81
CA SER A 130 -1.85 42.90 -25.49
C SER A 130 -3.08 42.20 -24.90
N ASN A 131 -3.95 41.59 -25.73
CA ASN A 131 -5.20 40.99 -25.27
C ASN A 131 -5.37 39.57 -25.81
N MET A 132 -5.22 38.59 -24.92
CA MET A 132 -5.32 37.17 -25.23
C MET A 132 -6.70 36.79 -25.78
N ILE A 133 -7.79 37.39 -25.29
CA ILE A 133 -9.14 37.04 -25.72
C ILE A 133 -9.34 37.42 -27.19
N VAL A 134 -8.99 38.67 -27.54
CA VAL A 134 -9.09 39.18 -28.92
C VAL A 134 -8.25 38.35 -29.89
N PHE A 135 -7.04 37.93 -29.45
CA PHE A 135 -6.20 37.03 -30.23
C PHE A 135 -6.87 35.68 -30.48
N ILE A 136 -7.44 35.05 -29.46
CA ILE A 136 -8.10 33.74 -29.61
C ILE A 136 -9.37 33.85 -30.47
N GLU A 137 -10.17 34.90 -30.32
CA GLU A 137 -11.35 35.14 -31.16
C GLU A 137 -10.96 35.28 -32.64
N LYS A 138 -9.91 36.06 -32.92
CA LYS A 138 -9.35 36.20 -34.27
C LYS A 138 -8.85 34.85 -34.81
N LEU A 139 -8.10 34.12 -34.00
CA LEU A 139 -7.57 32.80 -34.35
C LEU A 139 -8.68 31.83 -34.74
N ILE A 140 -9.74 31.76 -33.93
CA ILE A 140 -10.88 30.87 -34.20
C ILE A 140 -11.61 31.29 -35.48
N ARG A 141 -11.83 32.60 -35.69
CA ARG A 141 -12.54 33.10 -36.87
C ARG A 141 -11.76 32.84 -38.16
N GLU A 142 -10.45 33.10 -38.15
CA GLU A 142 -9.59 32.98 -39.33
C GLU A 142 -9.23 31.54 -39.64
N GLN A 143 -8.83 30.75 -38.63
CA GLN A 143 -8.30 29.41 -38.86
C GLN A 143 -9.36 28.31 -38.81
N LEU A 144 -10.41 28.47 -37.99
CA LEU A 144 -11.47 27.47 -37.85
C LEU A 144 -12.72 27.79 -38.67
N SER A 145 -12.75 28.95 -39.35
CA SER A 145 -13.88 29.41 -40.16
C SER A 145 -15.23 29.48 -39.40
N ILE A 146 -15.19 29.63 -38.08
CA ILE A 146 -16.39 29.78 -37.26
C ILE A 146 -16.77 31.27 -37.27
N ARG A 147 -17.89 31.58 -37.93
CA ARG A 147 -18.41 32.96 -38.09
C ARG A 147 -19.36 33.38 -36.97
N GLU A 148 -19.84 32.42 -36.19
CA GLU A 148 -20.69 32.64 -35.03
C GLU A 148 -19.93 33.40 -33.93
N GLU A 149 -20.66 34.15 -33.11
CA GLU A 149 -20.08 34.79 -31.92
C GLU A 149 -19.73 33.72 -30.87
N ILE A 150 -18.57 33.88 -30.25
CA ILE A 150 -18.01 32.95 -29.26
C ILE A 150 -17.66 33.75 -28.03
N TYR A 151 -18.23 33.38 -26.88
CA TYR A 151 -17.96 34.09 -25.63
C TYR A 151 -16.86 33.37 -24.83
N ILE A 152 -15.74 34.05 -24.68
CA ILE A 152 -14.60 33.61 -23.86
C ILE A 152 -14.65 34.38 -22.54
N GLU A 153 -14.69 33.65 -21.42
CA GLU A 153 -14.66 34.25 -20.09
C GLU A 153 -13.24 34.66 -19.70
N ARG A 154 -12.27 33.78 -19.96
CA ARG A 154 -10.86 33.99 -19.60
C ARG A 154 -9.94 33.28 -20.59
N ALA A 155 -8.83 33.91 -20.95
CA ALA A 155 -7.76 33.27 -21.71
C ALA A 155 -6.40 33.73 -21.18
N HIS A 156 -5.48 32.80 -20.93
CA HIS A 156 -4.15 33.12 -20.41
C HIS A 156 -3.15 31.99 -20.68
N ARG A 157 -1.85 32.31 -20.67
CA ARG A 157 -0.77 31.30 -20.70
C ARG A 157 -0.61 30.64 -19.34
N VAL A 158 -0.31 29.35 -19.36
CA VAL A 158 -0.05 28.53 -18.16
C VAL A 158 1.45 28.40 -17.93
N GLY A 159 1.87 28.57 -16.67
CA GLY A 159 3.26 28.44 -16.25
C GLY A 159 3.98 29.78 -16.07
N GLY A 160 4.99 29.78 -15.19
CA GLY A 160 5.83 30.95 -14.93
C GLY A 160 6.61 31.40 -16.17
N THR A 161 6.99 32.67 -16.21
CA THR A 161 7.94 33.21 -17.19
C THR A 161 9.35 32.76 -16.81
N GLY A 162 9.64 31.46 -16.96
CA GLY A 162 10.90 30.86 -16.54
C GLY A 162 11.32 29.79 -17.53
N VAL A 163 12.45 30.03 -18.18
CA VAL A 163 13.13 29.12 -19.10
C VAL A 163 13.30 27.77 -18.41
N SER A 164 12.68 26.71 -18.93
CA SER A 164 13.01 25.35 -18.51
C SER A 164 14.46 25.10 -18.91
N VAL A 165 15.33 24.93 -17.92
CA VAL A 165 16.74 24.56 -18.09
C VAL A 165 16.81 23.37 -19.06
N GLY A 166 17.61 23.51 -20.13
CA GLY A 166 17.90 22.41 -21.07
C GLY A 166 17.18 22.44 -22.43
N ARG A 167 16.14 23.27 -22.64
CA ARG A 167 15.67 23.60 -24.00
C ARG A 167 16.03 25.03 -24.33
N ALA A 168 16.52 25.29 -25.54
CA ALA A 168 16.75 26.65 -26.00
C ALA A 168 15.48 27.48 -25.75
N ALA A 169 15.61 28.63 -25.09
CA ALA A 169 14.48 29.48 -24.71
C ALA A 169 13.60 29.90 -25.90
N ALA A 170 14.10 29.76 -27.14
CA ALA A 170 13.37 30.01 -28.38
C ALA A 170 12.31 28.94 -28.73
N ASP A 171 12.44 27.71 -28.24
CA ASP A 171 11.58 26.58 -28.67
C ASP A 171 10.47 26.24 -27.66
N PHE A 172 10.57 26.75 -26.43
CA PHE A 172 9.56 26.49 -25.40
C PHE A 172 8.39 27.48 -25.53
N THR A 173 7.23 26.96 -25.93
CA THR A 173 5.99 27.73 -26.03
C THR A 173 5.02 27.28 -24.93
N ARG A 174 4.70 28.19 -24.00
CA ARG A 174 3.72 27.89 -22.94
C ARG A 174 2.33 27.63 -23.53
N SER A 175 1.61 26.64 -23.03
CA SER A 175 0.24 26.40 -23.48
C SER A 175 -0.70 27.52 -23.02
N ILE A 176 -1.73 27.80 -23.82
CA ILE A 176 -2.81 28.75 -23.47
C ILE A 176 -4.01 27.95 -22.98
N ILE A 177 -4.59 28.34 -21.84
CA ILE A 177 -5.90 27.88 -21.40
C ILE A 177 -6.94 28.92 -21.78
N VAL A 178 -8.02 28.47 -22.42
CA VAL A 178 -9.18 29.27 -22.83
C VAL A 178 -10.41 28.71 -22.15
N CYS A 179 -11.05 29.51 -21.30
CA CYS A 179 -12.31 29.19 -20.63
C CYS A 179 -13.48 29.79 -21.40
N PHE A 180 -14.32 28.95 -21.96
CA PHE A 180 -15.54 29.38 -22.66
C PHE A 180 -16.71 29.53 -21.70
N ARG A 181 -17.66 30.39 -22.05
CA ARG A 181 -18.90 30.56 -21.28
C ARG A 181 -19.77 29.31 -21.32
N SER A 182 -19.81 28.62 -22.47
CA SER A 182 -20.60 27.39 -22.64
C SER A 182 -19.76 26.20 -23.09
N PHE A 183 -20.04 25.04 -22.50
CA PHE A 183 -19.51 23.75 -22.96
C PHE A 183 -19.79 23.51 -24.45
N LYS A 184 -20.96 23.95 -24.95
CA LYS A 184 -21.34 23.77 -26.36
C LYS A 184 -20.42 24.54 -27.29
N GLU A 185 -20.05 25.78 -26.94
CA GLU A 185 -19.14 26.62 -27.74
C GLU A 185 -17.75 25.99 -27.79
N LYS A 186 -17.22 25.61 -26.61
CA LYS A 186 -15.95 24.89 -26.50
C LYS A 186 -15.92 23.63 -27.36
N GLN A 187 -16.98 22.81 -27.35
CA GLN A 187 -17.05 21.59 -28.16
C GLN A 187 -17.13 21.89 -29.66
N ARG A 188 -17.85 22.94 -30.09
CA ARG A 188 -17.88 23.35 -31.51
C ARG A 188 -16.49 23.73 -31.99
N VAL A 189 -15.79 24.58 -31.24
CA VAL A 189 -14.40 25.01 -31.54
C VAL A 189 -13.46 23.81 -31.62
N LEU A 190 -13.49 22.94 -30.61
CA LEU A 190 -12.64 21.75 -30.56
C LEU A 190 -12.90 20.80 -31.74
N HIS A 191 -14.16 20.56 -32.08
CA HIS A 191 -14.53 19.70 -33.20
C HIS A 191 -14.07 20.26 -34.54
N ALA A 192 -14.23 21.57 -34.76
CA ALA A 192 -13.73 22.25 -35.96
C ALA A 192 -12.21 22.10 -36.07
N ALA A 193 -11.49 22.32 -34.96
CA ALA A 193 -10.04 22.19 -34.93
C ALA A 193 -9.55 20.77 -35.25
N TRP A 194 -10.18 19.75 -34.64
CA TRP A 194 -9.85 18.34 -34.91
C TRP A 194 -10.21 17.89 -36.32
N SER A 195 -11.20 18.53 -36.96
CA SER A 195 -11.60 18.23 -38.34
C SER A 195 -10.58 18.75 -39.35
N LEU A 196 -10.03 19.95 -39.13
CA LEU A 196 -9.04 20.58 -40.00
C LEU A 196 -7.66 19.90 -39.94
N LYS A 197 -7.28 19.37 -38.76
CA LYS A 197 -6.01 18.64 -38.47
C LYS A 197 -4.71 19.44 -38.63
N ASP A 198 -4.60 20.34 -39.60
CA ASP A 198 -3.44 21.20 -39.81
C ASP A 198 -3.86 22.65 -39.65
N ILE A 199 -3.45 23.26 -38.53
CA ILE A 199 -3.70 24.65 -38.20
C ILE A 199 -2.34 25.25 -37.87
N ARG A 200 -1.98 26.33 -38.55
CA ARG A 200 -0.65 26.94 -38.40
C ARG A 200 -0.73 28.43 -38.11
N ILE A 201 0.20 28.90 -37.28
CA ILE A 201 0.48 30.32 -37.05
C ILE A 201 1.96 30.52 -37.37
N ASN A 202 2.28 31.45 -38.28
CA ASN A 202 3.66 31.71 -38.70
C ASN A 202 4.41 30.43 -39.13
N ASP A 203 3.73 29.57 -39.88
CA ASP A 203 4.19 28.22 -40.29
C ASP A 203 4.45 27.21 -39.15
N GLN A 204 4.20 27.60 -37.90
CA GLN A 204 4.23 26.69 -36.76
C GLN A 204 2.87 26.05 -36.54
N ARG A 205 2.83 24.71 -36.52
CA ARG A 205 1.61 23.95 -36.26
C ARG A 205 1.17 24.08 -34.80
N ILE A 206 -0.11 24.42 -34.60
CA ILE A 206 -0.74 24.52 -33.30
C ILE A 206 -1.72 23.37 -33.06
N TYR A 207 -1.95 23.04 -31.79
CA TYR A 207 -2.83 21.95 -31.40
C TYR A 207 -3.89 22.42 -30.42
N PHE A 208 -5.13 22.00 -30.65
CA PHE A 208 -6.25 22.22 -29.76
C PHE A 208 -6.60 20.89 -29.09
N ASP A 209 -6.66 20.87 -27.76
CA ASP A 209 -7.08 19.71 -26.99
C ASP A 209 -7.90 20.14 -25.76
N GLU A 210 -8.54 19.16 -25.14
CA GLU A 210 -9.24 19.32 -23.87
C GLU A 210 -8.25 19.57 -22.72
N ASP A 211 -8.63 20.44 -21.77
CA ASP A 211 -7.87 20.66 -20.54
C ASP A 211 -8.26 19.63 -19.48
N TYR A 212 -7.72 18.41 -19.58
CA TYR A 212 -7.92 17.39 -18.55
C TYR A 212 -7.09 17.66 -17.31
N THR A 213 -7.53 17.09 -16.18
CA THR A 213 -6.72 16.94 -14.97
C THR A 213 -5.50 16.04 -15.25
N THR A 214 -4.51 16.10 -14.37
CA THR A 214 -3.28 15.30 -14.50
C THR A 214 -3.57 13.81 -14.50
N GLU A 215 -4.46 13.34 -13.62
CA GLU A 215 -4.77 11.93 -13.47
C GLU A 215 -5.52 11.38 -14.69
N VAL A 216 -6.53 12.12 -15.17
CA VAL A 216 -7.21 11.75 -16.42
C VAL A 216 -6.24 11.74 -17.60
N PHE A 217 -5.33 12.72 -17.69
CA PHE A 217 -4.33 12.74 -18.75
C PHE A 217 -3.41 11.52 -18.71
N LYS A 218 -2.90 11.13 -17.52
CA LYS A 218 -2.08 9.93 -17.31
C LYS A 218 -2.84 8.66 -17.71
N GLU A 219 -4.09 8.50 -17.27
CA GLU A 219 -4.91 7.34 -17.63
C GLU A 219 -5.16 7.26 -19.14
N ARG A 220 -5.46 8.39 -19.79
CA ARG A 220 -5.67 8.43 -21.25
C ARG A 220 -4.38 8.14 -22.02
N ALA A 221 -3.22 8.53 -21.49
CA ALA A 221 -1.91 8.27 -22.12
C ALA A 221 -1.59 6.77 -22.20
N LYS A 222 -2.11 5.94 -21.28
CA LYS A 222 -1.94 4.47 -21.31
C LYS A 222 -2.49 3.84 -22.60
N TYR A 223 -3.50 4.44 -23.22
CA TYR A 223 -4.07 3.97 -24.48
C TYR A 223 -3.26 4.35 -25.73
N ARG A 224 -2.17 5.12 -25.61
CA ARG A 224 -1.42 5.66 -26.76
C ARG A 224 -0.93 4.55 -27.70
N SER A 225 -0.33 3.49 -27.16
CA SER A 225 0.17 2.35 -27.92
C SER A 225 -0.96 1.55 -28.57
N ALA A 226 -2.02 1.27 -27.81
CA ALA A 226 -3.21 0.57 -28.30
C ALA A 226 -3.90 1.33 -29.44
N ARG A 227 -4.02 2.66 -29.33
CA ARG A 227 -4.66 3.50 -30.35
C ARG A 227 -3.89 3.47 -31.67
N LYS A 228 -2.56 3.46 -31.63
CA LYS A 228 -1.72 3.34 -32.83
C LYS A 228 -1.99 2.02 -33.56
N GLN A 229 -2.00 0.90 -32.83
CA GLN A 229 -2.29 -0.42 -33.39
C GLN A 229 -3.73 -0.53 -33.93
N LEU A 230 -4.71 0.03 -33.22
CA LEU A 230 -6.10 0.09 -33.69
C LEU A 230 -6.23 0.87 -35.00
N GLN A 231 -5.49 1.97 -35.14
CA GLN A 231 -5.45 2.78 -36.36
C GLN A 231 -4.81 2.01 -37.53
N GLU A 232 -3.69 1.31 -37.31
CA GLU A 232 -3.04 0.45 -38.31
C GLU A 232 -3.98 -0.66 -38.80
N ARG A 233 -4.81 -1.19 -37.90
CA ARG A 233 -5.83 -2.20 -38.19
C ARG A 233 -7.13 -1.62 -38.75
N LYS A 234 -7.20 -0.32 -38.99
CA LYS A 234 -8.40 0.41 -39.48
C LYS A 234 -9.63 0.26 -38.58
N ILE A 235 -9.44 -0.02 -37.29
CA ILE A 235 -10.51 -0.07 -36.29
C ILE A 235 -10.71 1.35 -35.75
N LYS A 236 -11.90 1.92 -35.99
CA LYS A 236 -12.25 3.24 -35.46
C LYS A 236 -12.36 3.16 -33.94
N SER A 237 -11.68 4.07 -33.24
CA SER A 237 -11.64 4.13 -31.78
C SER A 237 -11.75 5.56 -31.28
N ARG A 238 -12.31 5.73 -30.08
CA ARG A 238 -12.44 7.01 -29.38
C ARG A 238 -12.19 6.80 -27.89
N ILE A 239 -11.49 7.73 -27.26
CA ILE A 239 -11.33 7.74 -25.80
C ILE A 239 -12.34 8.73 -25.23
N LEU A 240 -13.32 8.23 -24.48
CA LEU A 240 -14.33 9.03 -23.79
C LEU A 240 -13.78 9.52 -22.44
N TYR A 241 -14.31 10.64 -21.97
CA TYR A 241 -14.03 11.12 -20.62
C TYR A 241 -14.60 10.15 -19.56
N PRO A 242 -13.90 9.91 -18.44
CA PRO A 242 -12.54 10.37 -18.14
C PRO A 242 -11.48 9.64 -18.98
N ALA A 243 -11.46 8.31 -18.96
CA ALA A 243 -10.49 7.51 -19.71
C ALA A 243 -11.07 6.16 -20.15
N LYS A 244 -12.19 6.17 -20.87
CA LYS A 244 -12.85 4.95 -21.36
C LYS A 244 -12.55 4.72 -22.83
N LEU A 245 -12.11 3.52 -23.22
CA LEU A 245 -11.83 3.22 -24.62
C LEU A 245 -13.09 2.67 -25.31
N MET A 246 -13.56 3.38 -26.33
CA MET A 246 -14.69 2.98 -27.17
C MET A 246 -14.18 2.53 -28.54
N LEU A 247 -14.58 1.34 -28.95
CA LEU A 247 -14.35 0.79 -30.29
C LEU A 247 -15.64 0.81 -31.10
N PHE A 248 -15.54 1.16 -32.37
CA PHE A 248 -16.61 1.02 -33.35
C PHE A 248 -16.34 -0.25 -34.16
N LEU A 249 -17.20 -1.25 -33.99
CA LEU A 249 -17.10 -2.55 -34.66
C LEU A 249 -17.73 -2.49 -36.06
N GLN A 250 -17.36 -3.44 -36.92
CA GLN A 250 -17.87 -3.51 -38.29
C GLN A 250 -19.39 -3.73 -38.34
N ASP A 251 -19.95 -4.41 -37.34
CA ASP A 251 -21.39 -4.69 -37.22
C ASP A 251 -22.23 -3.47 -36.79
N GLY A 252 -21.64 -2.27 -36.76
CA GLY A 252 -22.28 -1.05 -36.24
C GLY A 252 -22.40 -1.00 -34.71
N LYS A 253 -22.01 -2.06 -34.00
CA LYS A 253 -21.98 -2.13 -32.54
C LYS A 253 -20.79 -1.37 -31.97
N THR A 254 -20.92 -0.93 -30.72
CA THR A 254 -19.85 -0.26 -29.98
C THR A 254 -19.46 -1.09 -28.77
N LYS A 255 -18.15 -1.21 -28.52
CA LYS A 255 -17.61 -1.87 -27.32
C LYS A 255 -16.90 -0.81 -26.49
N ILE A 256 -17.27 -0.67 -25.22
CA ILE A 256 -16.67 0.30 -24.31
C ILE A 256 -15.93 -0.48 -23.23
N PHE A 257 -14.68 -0.11 -23.00
CA PHE A 257 -13.87 -0.58 -21.88
C PHE A 257 -13.79 0.55 -20.85
N GLU A 258 -14.17 0.25 -19.61
CA GLU A 258 -14.32 1.26 -18.55
C GLU A 258 -12.98 1.73 -18.00
N ASN A 259 -11.96 0.87 -18.06
CA ASN A 259 -10.62 1.18 -17.57
C ASN A 259 -9.52 0.58 -18.48
N PRO A 260 -8.26 1.03 -18.36
CA PRO A 260 -7.18 0.50 -19.20
C PRO A 260 -6.91 -0.98 -18.99
N ARG A 261 -7.16 -1.52 -17.79
CA ARG A 261 -6.93 -2.95 -17.54
C ARG A 261 -7.91 -3.82 -18.32
N GLU A 262 -9.19 -3.52 -18.24
CA GLU A 262 -10.25 -4.20 -18.98
C GLU A 262 -9.99 -4.10 -20.48
N ALA A 263 -9.54 -2.93 -20.95
CA ALA A 263 -9.11 -2.77 -22.33
C ALA A 263 -7.89 -3.65 -22.67
N ALA A 264 -6.89 -3.77 -21.80
CA ALA A 264 -5.70 -4.59 -22.08
C ALA A 264 -6.04 -6.07 -22.23
N GLU A 265 -7.03 -6.56 -21.47
CA GLU A 265 -7.55 -7.92 -21.58
C GLU A 265 -8.41 -8.08 -22.83
N GLY A 266 -9.40 -7.20 -23.04
CA GLY A 266 -10.36 -7.31 -24.14
C GLY A 266 -9.84 -6.89 -25.52
N LEU A 267 -8.72 -6.17 -25.61
CA LEU A 267 -8.07 -5.81 -26.87
C LEU A 267 -7.28 -6.97 -27.50
N LYS A 268 -6.95 -8.00 -26.71
CA LYS A 268 -6.30 -9.23 -27.21
C LYS A 268 -7.16 -9.92 -28.28
N ASP A 269 -8.48 -9.91 -28.10
CA ASP A 269 -9.46 -10.43 -29.08
C ASP A 269 -9.36 -9.72 -30.44
N PHE A 270 -8.87 -8.48 -30.46
CA PHE A 270 -8.67 -7.66 -31.66
C PHE A 270 -7.22 -7.68 -32.16
N GLY A 271 -6.37 -8.52 -31.57
CA GLY A 271 -4.95 -8.63 -31.89
C GLY A 271 -4.14 -7.40 -31.48
N VAL A 272 -4.63 -6.61 -30.52
CA VAL A 272 -3.94 -5.41 -30.03
C VAL A 272 -3.31 -5.71 -28.68
N THR A 273 -2.00 -5.48 -28.57
CA THR A 273 -1.26 -5.66 -27.34
C THR A 273 -1.14 -4.33 -26.62
N MET A 274 -1.61 -4.26 -25.38
CA MET A 274 -1.42 -3.12 -24.50
C MET A 274 -0.71 -3.59 -23.24
N GLU A 275 0.25 -2.80 -22.76
CA GLU A 275 0.85 -3.05 -21.45
C GLU A 275 -0.25 -2.99 -20.39
N VAL A 276 -0.36 -4.04 -19.59
CA VAL A 276 -1.31 -4.07 -18.48
C VAL A 276 -0.74 -3.14 -17.41
N PRO A 277 -1.41 -2.03 -17.06
CA PRO A 277 -0.91 -1.18 -15.99
C PRO A 277 -0.82 -2.00 -14.71
N ARG A 278 0.32 -1.89 -13.99
CA ARG A 278 0.47 -2.55 -12.69
C ARG A 278 -0.73 -2.17 -11.83
N LYS A 279 -1.39 -3.18 -11.25
CA LYS A 279 -2.41 -2.93 -10.24
C LYS A 279 -1.66 -2.35 -9.05
N GLU A 280 -1.78 -1.05 -8.80
CA GLU A 280 -1.42 -0.54 -7.49
C GLU A 280 -2.21 -1.38 -6.49
N PRO A 281 -1.54 -2.11 -5.59
CA PRO A 281 -2.24 -2.87 -4.59
C PRO A 281 -3.04 -1.85 -3.82
N GLY A 282 -4.37 -1.88 -3.98
CA GLY A 282 -5.24 -1.00 -3.22
C GLY A 282 -4.80 -1.09 -1.77
N TRP A 283 -4.73 0.04 -1.07
CA TRP A 283 -4.13 0.11 0.27
C TRP A 283 -4.60 -1.02 1.20
N ASP A 284 -5.85 -1.47 1.08
CA ASP A 284 -6.37 -2.66 1.75
C ASP A 284 -5.58 -3.96 1.50
N SER A 285 -5.15 -4.21 0.26
CA SER A 285 -4.30 -5.33 -0.16
C SER A 285 -2.85 -5.14 0.27
N ALA A 286 -2.31 -3.92 0.19
CA ALA A 286 -0.94 -3.61 0.63
C ALA A 286 -0.82 -3.78 2.15
N LEU A 287 -1.79 -3.29 2.92
CA LEU A 287 -1.87 -3.49 4.37
C LEU A 287 -2.03 -4.96 4.74
N ARG A 288 -2.89 -5.71 4.04
CA ARG A 288 -3.00 -7.17 4.26
C ARG A 288 -1.70 -7.90 3.96
N ALA A 289 -1.00 -7.54 2.88
CA ALA A 289 0.31 -8.09 2.54
C ALA A 289 1.37 -7.72 3.60
N ALA A 290 1.25 -6.54 4.21
CA ALA A 290 2.05 -6.07 5.34
C ALA A 290 1.71 -6.72 6.70
N GLY A 291 0.88 -7.77 6.70
CA GLY A 291 0.48 -8.46 7.93
C GLY A 291 -0.66 -7.80 8.71
N TRP A 292 -1.19 -6.67 8.23
CA TRP A 292 -2.34 -5.99 8.84
C TRP A 292 -3.63 -6.68 8.41
N GLN A 293 -3.99 -7.75 9.12
CA GLN A 293 -5.24 -8.45 8.89
C GLN A 293 -6.40 -7.72 9.61
N SER A 294 -7.50 -7.53 8.88
CA SER A 294 -8.77 -7.11 9.49
C SER A 294 -9.17 -8.09 10.61
N PRO A 295 -9.77 -7.61 11.73
CA PRO A 295 -10.09 -8.43 12.90
C PRO A 295 -10.90 -9.70 12.65
N ARG A 296 -11.57 -9.83 11.49
CA ARG A 296 -12.34 -11.03 11.12
C ARG A 296 -11.48 -12.24 10.73
N SER A 297 -10.16 -12.08 10.57
CA SER A 297 -9.23 -13.12 10.10
C SER A 297 -8.47 -13.84 11.23
N ARG A 298 -8.81 -13.63 12.51
CA ARG A 298 -8.22 -14.38 13.64
C ARG A 298 -8.71 -15.85 13.66
N SER A 299 -8.33 -16.60 12.64
CA SER A 299 -8.25 -18.06 12.69
C SER A 299 -7.01 -18.45 11.89
N LYS A 300 -6.03 -19.00 12.61
CA LYS A 300 -4.68 -19.45 12.18
C LYS A 300 -3.57 -18.40 12.33
N ARG A 301 -2.77 -18.57 13.39
CA ARG A 301 -1.44 -17.96 13.53
C ARG A 301 -0.59 -18.35 12.32
N ALA A 302 -0.03 -17.37 11.61
CA ALA A 302 0.98 -17.61 10.60
C ALA A 302 2.35 -17.86 11.27
N PRO A 303 3.19 -18.76 10.72
CA PRO A 303 4.52 -19.05 11.25
C PRO A 303 5.47 -17.85 11.06
N ALA A 304 6.36 -17.64 12.03
CA ALA A 304 7.21 -16.45 12.16
C ALA A 304 8.10 -16.11 10.94
N GLY A 305 8.36 -17.07 10.04
CA GLY A 305 9.17 -16.87 8.84
C GLY A 305 8.51 -16.07 7.71
N GLU A 306 7.17 -15.97 7.68
CA GLU A 306 6.46 -15.16 6.66
C GLU A 306 6.46 -13.65 6.99
N ILE A 307 6.60 -13.31 8.28
CA ILE A 307 6.59 -11.92 8.76
C ILE A 307 7.87 -11.18 8.33
N THR A 308 9.02 -11.84 8.40
CA THR A 308 10.32 -11.22 8.04
C THR A 308 10.45 -10.95 6.55
N ALA A 309 9.98 -11.89 5.71
CA ALA A 309 9.95 -11.71 4.25
C ALA A 309 9.00 -10.59 3.81
N SER A 310 7.89 -10.41 4.54
CA SER A 310 6.91 -9.32 4.28
C SER A 310 7.49 -7.93 4.59
N VAL A 311 8.24 -7.79 5.68
CA VAL A 311 8.88 -6.52 6.06
C VAL A 311 9.97 -6.12 5.06
N GLU A 312 10.79 -7.07 4.58
CA GLU A 312 11.77 -6.81 3.51
C GLU A 312 11.09 -6.42 2.19
N SER A 313 9.97 -7.04 1.84
CA SER A 313 9.23 -6.70 0.62
C SER A 313 8.63 -5.29 0.66
N LEU A 314 8.15 -4.83 1.83
CA LEU A 314 7.66 -3.47 2.01
C LEU A 314 8.79 -2.45 2.00
N ARG A 315 9.93 -2.79 2.61
CA ARG A 315 11.12 -1.93 2.61
C ARG A 315 11.63 -1.73 1.18
N LEU A 316 11.75 -2.81 0.40
CA LEU A 316 12.11 -2.73 -1.02
C LEU A 316 11.09 -1.94 -1.85
N SER A 317 9.80 -2.04 -1.53
CA SER A 317 8.76 -1.25 -2.17
C SER A 317 8.83 0.24 -1.79
N LEU A 318 9.22 0.57 -0.56
CA LEU A 318 9.40 1.95 -0.10
C LEU A 318 10.66 2.57 -0.71
N ASP A 319 11.76 1.83 -0.72
CA ASP A 319 13.04 2.24 -1.31
C ASP A 319 12.90 2.46 -2.84
N SER A 320 12.05 1.67 -3.52
CA SER A 320 11.72 1.92 -4.93
C SER A 320 10.87 3.18 -5.15
N TYR A 321 10.09 3.60 -4.16
CA TYR A 321 9.24 4.80 -4.21
C TYR A 321 10.03 6.08 -3.86
N GLU A 322 11.10 5.96 -3.08
CA GLU A 322 12.03 7.05 -2.79
C GLU A 322 13.02 7.29 -3.93
N ASN A 323 13.50 6.23 -4.59
CA ASN A 323 14.41 6.38 -5.75
C ASN A 323 13.71 6.97 -7.00
N ASP A 324 12.42 6.72 -7.20
CA ASP A 324 11.63 7.32 -8.30
C ASP A 324 11.39 8.83 -8.12
N LYS A 325 11.70 9.39 -6.94
CA LYS A 325 11.65 10.85 -6.67
C LYS A 325 13.00 11.54 -6.82
N THR A 326 14.10 10.80 -6.92
CA THR A 326 15.45 11.36 -7.06
C THR A 326 15.97 11.37 -8.50
N ASP A 327 15.27 10.69 -9.42
CA ASP A 327 15.62 10.65 -10.85
C ASP A 327 14.89 11.71 -11.71
N ASP A 328 14.16 12.63 -11.08
CA ASP A 328 13.38 13.71 -11.71
C ASP A 328 13.88 15.12 -11.33
N ASP A 329 15.21 15.29 -11.23
CA ASP A 329 15.90 16.60 -11.19
C ASP A 329 16.81 16.81 -12.42
#